data_AF-A0A6J3BYE3-F1
#
_entry.id   AF-A0A6J3BYE3-F1
#
_cell.length_a   1.000
_cell.length_b   1.000
_cell.length_c   1.000
_cell.angle_alpha   90.00
_cell.angle_beta   90.00
_cell.angle_gamma   90.00
#
_symmetry.space_group_name_H-M   'P 1'
#
loop_
_entity.id
_entity.type
_entity.pdbx_description
1 polymer ?
#
loop_
_entity_poly.entity_id
_entity_poly.type
_entity_poly.pdbx_seq_one_letter_code
_entity_poly.pdbx_strand_id
1 'polypeptide(L)'
;TFISSFILHSFYTYLPFFQAWCTIAAIAIQARAFNLCSKAFIKLEALDSLNFENLAIEIFTRCKPKDPKGNKIDCLNCTSSMSEWSTSCPACGATVAGCAVSGRPLAGSVGEGGAAAWRCGTCGARAMPHELVLRHSCPMCHAALDASH
;
A
#
# COMPACT_ATOMS: atom_id res chain seq x y z
N THR A 1 -40.89 9.28 4.72
CA THR A 1 -40.13 8.10 4.26
C THR A 1 -38.89 8.43 3.42
N PHE A 2 -38.79 9.60 2.76
CA PHE A 2 -37.58 10.00 2.01
C PHE A 2 -36.35 10.38 2.86
N ILE A 3 -36.55 10.95 4.06
CA ILE A 3 -35.45 11.36 4.96
C ILE A 3 -34.69 10.14 5.51
N SER A 4 -35.39 9.02 5.75
CA SER A 4 -34.78 7.80 6.29
C SER A 4 -33.92 7.07 5.26
N SER A 5 -34.31 7.06 3.97
CA SER A 5 -33.50 6.49 2.89
C SER A 5 -32.27 7.33 2.55
N PHE A 6 -32.32 8.67 2.67
CA PHE A 6 -31.13 9.50 2.45
C PHE A 6 -30.11 9.33 3.58
N ILE A 7 -30.58 9.27 4.85
CA ILE A 7 -29.71 9.01 6.00
C ILE A 7 -29.09 7.61 5.90
N LEU A 8 -29.85 6.56 5.53
CA LEU A 8 -29.32 5.21 5.35
C LEU A 8 -28.33 5.11 4.18
N HIS A 9 -28.57 5.79 3.06
CA HIS A 9 -27.65 5.81 1.92
C HIS A 9 -26.38 6.59 2.24
N SER A 10 -26.47 7.73 2.93
CA SER A 10 -25.32 8.41 3.50
C SER A 10 -24.60 7.51 4.51
N PHE A 11 -25.29 6.85 5.42
CA PHE A 11 -24.66 5.97 6.41
C PHE A 11 -23.90 4.79 5.77
N TYR A 12 -24.49 4.14 4.77
CA TYR A 12 -23.88 3.01 4.06
C TYR A 12 -22.69 3.42 3.17
N THR A 13 -22.68 4.66 2.68
CA THR A 13 -21.55 5.20 1.89
C THR A 13 -20.44 5.79 2.78
N TYR A 14 -20.77 6.21 4.01
CA TYR A 14 -19.79 6.68 5.00
C TYR A 14 -19.18 5.54 5.82
N LEU A 15 -19.87 4.40 5.93
CA LEU A 15 -19.35 3.19 6.58
C LEU A 15 -17.98 2.74 6.03
N PRO A 16 -17.75 2.65 4.70
CA PRO A 16 -16.44 2.31 4.18
C PRO A 16 -15.39 3.39 4.45
N PHE A 17 -15.76 4.67 4.51
CA PHE A 17 -14.81 5.75 4.79
C PHE A 17 -14.37 5.76 6.26
N PHE A 18 -15.32 5.66 7.18
CA PHE A 18 -15.05 5.54 8.61
C PHE A 18 -14.21 4.30 8.90
N GLN A 19 -14.62 3.14 8.38
CA GLN A 19 -13.93 1.88 8.57
C GLN A 19 -12.53 1.89 7.91
N ALA A 20 -12.36 2.57 6.77
CA ALA A 20 -11.05 2.78 6.16
C ALA A 20 -10.11 3.59 7.07
N TRP A 21 -10.57 4.70 7.66
CA TRP A 21 -9.70 5.47 8.57
C TRP A 21 -9.42 4.74 9.89
N CYS A 22 -10.39 4.00 10.43
CA CYS A 22 -10.14 3.15 11.60
C CYS A 22 -9.10 2.05 11.31
N THR A 23 -9.20 1.40 10.14
CA THR A 23 -8.22 0.37 9.73
C THR A 23 -6.84 0.98 9.46
N ILE A 24 -6.77 2.13 8.78
CA ILE A 24 -5.50 2.87 8.59
C ILE A 24 -4.89 3.24 9.94
N ALA A 25 -5.67 3.78 10.89
CA ALA A 25 -5.20 4.12 12.22
C ALA A 25 -4.67 2.89 12.97
N ALA A 26 -5.40 1.77 12.96
CA ALA A 26 -4.98 0.52 13.61
C ALA A 26 -3.69 -0.05 13.01
N ILE A 27 -3.56 -0.05 11.67
CA ILE A 27 -2.34 -0.50 10.99
C ILE A 27 -1.18 0.46 11.28
N ALA A 28 -1.42 1.77 11.24
CA ALA A 28 -0.41 2.80 11.49
C ALA A 28 0.14 2.72 12.92
N ILE A 29 -0.70 2.45 13.92
CA ILE A 29 -0.27 2.24 15.31
C ILE A 29 0.65 1.02 15.42
N GLN A 30 0.25 -0.11 14.82
CA GLN A 30 1.05 -1.34 14.83
C GLN A 30 2.39 -1.16 14.11
N ALA A 31 2.37 -0.46 12.97
CA ALA A 31 3.57 -0.11 12.21
C ALA A 31 4.39 1.02 12.83
N ARG A 32 3.97 1.60 13.96
CA ARG A 32 4.57 2.79 14.60
C ARG A 32 4.68 4.01 13.67
N ALA A 33 3.85 4.08 12.63
CA ALA A 33 3.74 5.21 11.70
C ALA A 33 2.81 6.30 12.25
N PHE A 34 3.25 6.99 13.30
CA PHE A 34 2.47 7.98 14.05
C PHE A 34 2.05 9.20 13.25
N ASN A 35 2.80 9.62 12.23
CA ASN A 35 2.38 10.71 11.33
C ASN A 35 1.17 10.31 10.47
N LEU A 36 1.13 9.05 10.01
CA LEU A 36 -0.05 8.53 9.30
C LEU A 36 -1.23 8.35 10.27
N CYS A 37 -0.94 7.84 11.48
CA CYS A 37 -1.92 7.69 12.53
C CYS A 37 -2.58 9.03 12.90
N SER A 38 -1.81 10.09 13.15
CA SER A 38 -2.37 11.39 13.53
C SER A 38 -3.25 11.99 12.44
N LYS A 39 -2.85 11.86 11.17
CA LYS A 39 -3.68 12.27 10.03
C LYS A 39 -4.99 11.48 9.95
N ALA A 40 -4.96 10.19 10.23
CA ALA A 40 -6.17 9.37 10.28
C ALA A 40 -7.09 9.81 11.42
N PHE A 41 -6.54 10.08 12.62
CA PHE A 41 -7.32 10.59 13.76
C PHE A 41 -7.95 11.96 13.48
N ILE A 42 -7.25 12.89 12.84
CA ILE A 42 -7.87 14.17 12.41
C ILE A 42 -9.09 13.94 11.51
N LYS A 43 -9.04 12.94 10.61
CA LYS A 43 -10.18 12.59 9.74
C LYS A 43 -11.30 11.92 10.51
N LEU A 44 -10.99 11.14 11.54
CA LEU A 44 -11.97 10.49 12.41
C LEU A 44 -12.63 11.47 13.38
N GLU A 45 -11.89 12.43 13.93
CA GLU A 45 -12.40 13.53 14.77
C GLU A 45 -13.39 14.41 14.02
N ALA A 46 -13.13 14.66 12.72
CA ALA A 46 -14.07 15.38 11.86
C ALA A 46 -15.41 14.63 11.68
N LEU A 47 -15.46 13.32 11.94
CA LEU A 47 -16.68 12.51 11.89
C LEU A 47 -17.30 12.36 13.29
N ASP A 48 -16.48 12.17 14.32
CA ASP A 48 -16.88 12.00 15.72
C ASP A 48 -15.78 12.51 16.68
N SER A 49 -15.84 13.80 17.01
CA SER A 49 -14.82 14.46 17.83
C SER A 49 -14.71 13.86 19.24
N LEU A 50 -15.84 13.57 19.90
CA LEU A 50 -15.85 13.21 21.32
C LEU A 50 -15.13 11.89 21.60
N ASN A 51 -15.30 10.90 20.72
CA ASN A 51 -14.68 9.59 20.92
C ASN A 51 -13.22 9.56 20.45
N PHE A 52 -12.92 10.18 19.30
CA PHE A 52 -11.60 10.06 18.69
C PHE A 52 -10.56 11.03 19.26
N GLU A 53 -10.96 12.19 19.78
CA GLU A 53 -10.06 13.14 20.44
C GLU A 53 -9.47 12.52 21.72
N ASN A 54 -10.32 11.96 22.59
CA ASN A 54 -9.89 11.28 23.81
C ASN A 54 -8.98 10.09 23.50
N LEU A 55 -9.33 9.30 22.48
CA LEU A 55 -8.53 8.15 22.05
C LEU A 55 -7.17 8.57 21.47
N ALA A 56 -7.12 9.65 20.69
CA ALA A 56 -5.88 10.21 20.16
C ALA A 56 -4.96 10.66 21.31
N ILE A 57 -5.50 11.38 22.30
CA ILE A 57 -4.75 11.81 23.49
C ILE A 57 -4.18 10.59 24.23
N GLU A 58 -4.97 9.55 24.49
CA GLU A 58 -4.51 8.34 25.17
C GLU A 58 -3.38 7.63 24.40
N ILE A 59 -3.50 7.55 23.07
CA ILE A 59 -2.50 6.90 22.23
C ILE A 59 -1.20 7.69 22.18
N PHE A 60 -1.26 9.00 21.91
CA PHE A 60 -0.06 9.84 21.72
C PHE A 60 0.62 10.25 23.03
N THR A 61 -0.06 10.14 24.18
CA THR A 61 0.58 10.24 25.50
C THR A 61 1.42 9.01 25.83
N ARG A 62 1.00 7.82 25.40
CA ARG A 62 1.73 6.55 25.63
C ARG A 62 2.77 6.25 24.55
N CYS A 63 2.53 6.71 23.33
CA CYS A 63 3.40 6.45 22.19
C CYS A 63 4.19 7.71 21.81
N LYS A 64 5.52 7.67 21.93
CA LYS A 64 6.36 8.74 21.36
C LYS A 64 6.14 8.80 19.85
N PRO A 65 5.76 9.96 19.28
CA PRO A 65 5.52 10.13 17.84
C PRO A 65 6.86 10.16 17.10
N LYS A 66 7.53 9.00 17.03
CA LYS A 66 8.74 8.82 16.26
C LYS A 66 8.49 7.73 15.25
N ASP A 67 8.23 8.17 14.01
CA ASP A 67 8.08 7.24 12.90
C ASP A 67 9.37 6.43 12.73
N PRO A 68 9.27 5.12 12.46
CA PRO A 68 10.43 4.36 12.03
C PRO A 68 11.00 5.01 10.77
N LYS A 69 12.33 5.11 10.70
CA LYS A 69 12.99 5.50 9.44
C LYS A 69 12.62 4.42 8.43
N GLY A 70 11.74 4.74 7.50
CA GLY A 70 11.34 3.81 6.44
C GLY A 70 12.58 3.33 5.68
N ASN A 71 12.54 2.09 5.22
CA ASN A 71 13.58 1.55 4.37
C ASN A 71 13.73 2.44 3.14
N LYS A 72 14.99 2.74 2.82
CA LYS A 72 15.35 3.44 1.60
C LYS A 72 15.93 2.44 0.63
N ILE A 73 15.56 2.58 -0.63
CA ILE A 73 16.11 1.84 -1.75
C ILE A 73 16.77 2.85 -2.69
N ASP A 74 17.73 2.39 -3.47
CA ASP A 74 18.34 3.23 -4.50
C ASP A 74 17.60 3.02 -5.82
N CYS A 75 17.35 4.12 -6.54
CA CYS A 75 16.74 4.05 -7.85
C CYS A 75 17.67 3.29 -8.81
N LEU A 76 17.14 2.27 -9.47
CA LEU A 76 17.89 1.46 -10.42
C LEU A 76 18.32 2.22 -11.68
N ASN A 77 17.71 3.39 -11.95
CA ASN A 77 17.99 4.21 -13.13
C ASN A 77 18.98 5.34 -12.87
N CYS A 78 18.84 6.06 -11.74
CA CYS A 78 19.67 7.22 -11.43
C CYS A 78 20.37 7.15 -10.08
N THR A 79 20.29 6.02 -9.36
CA THR A 79 20.89 5.77 -8.04
C THR A 79 20.47 6.74 -6.93
N SER A 80 19.46 7.58 -7.17
CA SER A 80 18.93 8.46 -6.13
C SER A 80 18.22 7.64 -5.05
N SER A 81 18.47 7.95 -3.78
CA SER A 81 17.79 7.32 -2.67
C SER A 81 16.30 7.68 -2.66
N MET A 82 15.45 6.66 -2.59
CA MET A 82 13.98 6.77 -2.56
C MET A 82 13.39 5.85 -1.50
N SER A 83 12.13 6.09 -1.12
CA SER A 83 11.43 5.19 -0.19
C SER A 83 11.10 3.87 -0.85
N GLU A 84 11.18 2.76 -0.10
CA GLU A 84 10.88 1.40 -0.61
C GLU A 84 9.47 1.27 -1.21
N TRP A 85 8.50 2.02 -0.69
CA TRP A 85 7.11 2.02 -1.16
C TRP A 85 6.85 2.95 -2.35
N SER A 86 7.86 3.66 -2.85
CA SER A 86 7.67 4.62 -3.94
C SER A 86 7.57 3.91 -5.30
N THR A 87 6.47 4.11 -6.00
CA THR A 87 6.22 3.51 -7.34
C THR A 87 6.91 4.27 -8.48
N SER A 88 7.46 5.44 -8.19
CA SER A 88 8.22 6.27 -9.14
C SER A 88 9.40 6.95 -8.46
N CYS A 89 10.50 7.10 -9.16
CA CYS A 89 11.66 7.83 -8.67
C CYS A 89 11.39 9.35 -8.70
N PRO A 90 11.54 10.08 -7.58
CA PRO A 90 11.32 11.53 -7.55
C PRO A 90 12.38 12.33 -8.34
N ALA A 91 13.58 11.78 -8.53
CA ALA A 91 14.68 12.46 -9.23
C ALA A 91 14.61 12.33 -10.76
N CYS A 92 14.34 11.13 -11.29
CA CYS A 92 14.34 10.88 -12.74
C CYS A 92 12.98 10.50 -13.34
N GLY A 93 11.94 10.36 -12.52
CA GLY A 93 10.59 9.98 -12.97
C GLY A 93 10.44 8.51 -13.39
N ALA A 94 11.50 7.70 -13.31
CA ALA A 94 11.43 6.29 -13.69
C ALA A 94 10.41 5.52 -12.84
N THR A 95 9.52 4.78 -13.49
CA THR A 95 8.54 3.91 -12.83
C THR A 95 9.22 2.65 -12.32
N VAL A 96 9.03 2.36 -11.04
CA VAL A 96 9.52 1.13 -10.42
C VAL A 96 8.40 0.10 -10.48
N ALA A 97 8.54 -0.89 -11.37
CA ALA A 97 7.57 -1.98 -11.43
C ALA A 97 7.79 -2.91 -10.23
N GLY A 98 6.76 -3.10 -9.41
CA GLY A 98 6.77 -4.08 -8.34
C GLY A 98 6.49 -5.49 -8.85
N CYS A 99 6.99 -6.49 -8.14
CA CYS A 99 6.62 -7.87 -8.34
C CYS A 99 5.16 -8.11 -7.93
N ALA A 100 4.36 -8.71 -8.81
CA ALA A 100 2.96 -9.03 -8.56
C ALA A 100 2.76 -10.10 -7.47
N VAL A 101 3.83 -10.83 -7.09
CA VAL A 101 3.81 -11.83 -6.03
C VAL A 101 4.29 -11.24 -4.71
N SER A 102 5.50 -10.65 -4.67
CA SER A 102 6.12 -10.17 -3.42
C SER A 102 5.99 -8.66 -3.16
N GLY A 103 5.56 -7.87 -4.15
CA GLY A 103 5.54 -6.41 -4.08
C GLY A 103 6.92 -5.75 -4.18
N ARG A 104 8.01 -6.54 -4.23
CA ARG A 104 9.38 -6.03 -4.27
C ARG A 104 9.68 -5.30 -5.58
N PRO A 105 10.50 -4.24 -5.58
CA PRO A 105 10.99 -3.61 -6.79
C PRO A 105 11.65 -4.62 -7.73
N LEU A 106 11.25 -4.63 -9.00
CA LEU A 106 11.92 -5.43 -10.03
C LEU A 106 13.03 -4.60 -10.66
N ALA A 107 14.26 -5.09 -10.57
CA ALA A 107 15.39 -4.56 -11.34
C ALA A 107 15.05 -4.59 -12.85
N GLY A 108 15.23 -3.45 -13.53
CA GLY A 108 14.73 -3.25 -14.89
C GLY A 108 15.28 -4.28 -15.89
N SER A 109 14.40 -4.87 -16.72
CA SER A 109 14.66 -5.85 -17.80
C SER A 109 15.48 -7.12 -17.48
N VAL A 110 16.30 -7.10 -16.45
CA VAL A 110 17.22 -8.14 -15.99
C VAL A 110 17.11 -8.12 -14.47
N GLY A 111 16.44 -9.13 -13.91
CA GLY A 111 16.31 -9.27 -12.46
C GLY A 111 17.67 -9.52 -11.79
N GLU A 112 17.71 -9.37 -10.47
CA GLU A 112 18.82 -9.90 -9.66
C GLU A 112 19.02 -11.39 -10.02
N GLY A 113 20.23 -11.74 -10.50
CA GLY A 113 20.55 -13.07 -10.99
C GLY A 113 20.50 -13.26 -12.52
N GLY A 114 20.29 -12.19 -13.31
CA GLY A 114 20.40 -12.24 -14.78
C GLY A 114 19.15 -12.74 -15.51
N ALA A 115 18.10 -13.17 -14.79
CA ALA A 115 16.86 -13.64 -15.38
C ALA A 115 15.91 -12.48 -15.69
N ALA A 116 15.35 -12.44 -16.90
CA ALA A 116 14.33 -11.46 -17.24
C ALA A 116 13.06 -11.65 -16.38
N ALA A 117 12.44 -10.54 -15.96
CA ALA A 117 11.18 -10.61 -15.24
C ALA A 117 10.07 -11.16 -16.14
N TRP A 118 9.29 -12.13 -15.62
CA TRP A 118 8.08 -12.59 -16.29
C TRP A 118 7.06 -11.46 -16.37
N ARG A 119 6.29 -11.41 -17.46
CA ARG A 119 5.20 -10.45 -17.66
C ARG A 119 3.95 -11.17 -18.14
N CYS A 120 2.83 -10.94 -17.46
CA CYS A 120 1.53 -11.46 -17.87
C CYS A 120 1.09 -10.87 -19.22
N GLY A 121 0.72 -11.72 -20.18
CA GLY A 121 0.15 -11.29 -21.45
C GLY A 121 -1.22 -10.61 -21.34
N THR A 122 -1.99 -10.94 -20.30
CA THR A 122 -3.35 -10.41 -20.10
C THR A 122 -3.37 -9.07 -19.37
N CYS A 123 -2.75 -8.98 -18.19
CA CYS A 123 -2.81 -7.77 -17.35
C CYS A 123 -1.49 -6.97 -17.30
N GLY A 124 -0.41 -7.47 -17.92
CA GLY A 124 0.88 -6.80 -17.91
C GLY A 124 1.64 -6.82 -16.57
N ALA A 125 1.07 -7.44 -15.53
CA ALA A 125 1.71 -7.61 -14.23
C ALA A 125 3.05 -8.34 -14.39
N ARG A 126 4.05 -7.95 -13.60
CA ARG A 126 5.40 -8.50 -13.69
C ARG A 126 5.76 -9.27 -12.43
N ALA A 127 6.54 -10.33 -12.55
CA ALA A 127 7.05 -11.06 -11.40
C ALA A 127 8.39 -11.71 -11.69
N MET A 128 9.15 -12.04 -10.63
CA MET A 128 10.34 -12.86 -10.80
C MET A 128 9.93 -14.30 -11.10
N PRO A 129 10.54 -14.98 -12.11
CA PRO A 129 10.16 -16.35 -12.46
C PRO A 129 10.23 -17.34 -11.28
N HIS A 130 11.23 -17.20 -10.40
CA HIS A 130 11.36 -18.07 -9.22
C HIS A 130 10.21 -17.91 -8.21
N GLU A 131 9.53 -16.77 -8.17
CA GLU A 131 8.36 -16.53 -7.31
C GLU A 131 7.05 -17.08 -7.90
N LEU A 132 7.08 -17.51 -9.17
CA LEU A 132 5.94 -18.09 -9.88
C LEU A 132 5.95 -19.62 -9.92
N VAL A 133 7.03 -20.27 -9.47
CA VAL A 133 7.23 -21.74 -9.58
C VAL A 133 6.07 -22.55 -8.99
N LEU A 134 5.45 -22.05 -7.92
CA LEU A 134 4.34 -22.72 -7.23
C LEU A 134 2.95 -22.25 -7.68
N ARG A 135 2.86 -21.45 -8.77
CA ARG A 135 1.61 -20.91 -9.27
C ARG A 135 1.29 -21.44 -10.66
N HIS A 136 0.01 -21.67 -10.91
CA HIS A 136 -0.52 -22.03 -12.24
C HIS A 136 -1.23 -20.86 -12.92
N SER A 137 -1.43 -19.75 -12.21
CA SER A 137 -2.16 -18.58 -12.69
C SER A 137 -1.52 -17.28 -12.23
N CYS A 138 -1.74 -16.21 -13.00
CA CYS A 138 -1.35 -14.86 -12.64
C CYS A 138 -1.98 -14.45 -11.29
N PRO A 139 -1.21 -13.88 -10.33
CA PRO A 139 -1.75 -13.46 -9.03
C PRO A 139 -2.68 -12.25 -9.10
N MET A 140 -2.66 -11.50 -10.21
CA MET A 140 -3.49 -10.30 -10.39
C MET A 140 -4.78 -10.57 -11.15
N CYS A 141 -4.70 -11.33 -12.26
CA CYS A 141 -5.85 -11.54 -13.16
C CYS A 141 -6.25 -13.01 -13.32
N HIS A 142 -5.58 -13.94 -12.65
CA HIS A 142 -5.86 -15.38 -12.71
C HIS A 142 -5.77 -16.05 -14.09
N ALA A 143 -5.30 -15.34 -15.11
CA ALA A 143 -4.96 -15.95 -16.41
C ALA A 143 -3.92 -17.06 -16.21
N ALA A 144 -4.01 -18.14 -16.98
CA ALA A 144 -3.05 -19.23 -16.94
C ALA A 144 -1.63 -18.68 -17.20
N LEU A 145 -0.64 -19.17 -16.44
CA LEU A 145 0.74 -18.89 -16.77
C LEU A 145 1.07 -19.72 -18.01
N ASP A 146 1.33 -19.07 -19.14
CA ASP A 146 1.78 -19.78 -20.34
C ASP A 146 3.05 -20.55 -19.99
N ALA A 147 2.97 -21.88 -20.04
CA ALA A 147 4.11 -22.77 -19.92
C ALA A 147 4.92 -22.70 -21.23
N SER A 148 5.53 -21.55 -21.51
CA SER A 148 6.48 -21.45 -22.61
C SER A 148 7.80 -22.08 -22.17
N HIS A 149 8.01 -23.29 -22.69
CA HIS A 149 9.24 -24.10 -22.77
C HIS A 149 10.56 -23.33 -22.69
#